data_AF-A0A3D5S4V2-F1
#
_entry.id   AF-A0A3D5S4V2-F1
#
_cell.length_a   1.000
_cell.length_b   1.000
_cell.length_c   1.000
_cell.angle_alpha   90.00
_cell.angle_beta   90.00
_cell.angle_gamma   90.00
#
_symmetry.space_group_name_H-M   'P 1'
#
loop_
_entity.id
_entity.type
_entity.pdbx_description
1 polymer ?
#
loop_
_entity_poly.entity_id
_entity_poly.type
_entity_poly.pdbx_seq_one_letter_code
_entity_poly.pdbx_strand_id
1 'polypeptide(L)'
;DIKEFGIYGHSRYLKETVSIDKSKNVLGELNKDRSPNFEREKLFLKVLLEGKATLYQYEESNLKRFFFSLEGKDTVEQLVQKNYDAGNSMIGENNQFRQQLMVNVNCSELNNISFASIRYDEADLLKLFKQYNICEKHSFELYKSENKNKTFRLSIRPGIFSGLMNFQNSVTEWYNNVDNQGIGYRLGIEVTNLLPFNNNKWEILMEPTFQQFKSTYHYDLDDDRNITVESKVNYHSLELPIGLRHSFFLSNDLRLWLDAAIIQNIPFKSSSYVHFVSQKNQPRTTRDFELKNRFKLAAGLGVSYKNKLSIQSRYQIGRTLNNYANYEAFYSKLEFILGYTLWSNLD
;
A
#
# COMPACT_ATOMS: atom_id res chain seq x y z
N ASP A 1 13.45 -24.16 -21.84
CA ASP A 1 14.12 -23.38 -20.78
C ASP A 1 14.15 -21.91 -21.09
N ILE A 2 13.68 -21.08 -20.14
CA ILE A 2 13.79 -19.62 -20.21
C ILE A 2 15.24 -19.23 -19.92
N LYS A 3 15.88 -18.52 -20.85
CA LYS A 3 17.28 -18.05 -20.74
C LYS A 3 17.39 -16.67 -20.10
N GLU A 4 16.43 -15.80 -20.35
CA GLU A 4 16.36 -14.46 -19.79
C GLU A 4 14.90 -14.00 -19.70
N PHE A 5 14.62 -13.03 -18.84
CA PHE A 5 13.36 -12.30 -18.83
C PHE A 5 13.59 -10.86 -18.40
N GLY A 6 12.70 -9.95 -18.81
CA GLY A 6 12.86 -8.54 -18.50
C GLY A 6 11.80 -7.67 -19.17
N ILE A 7 11.84 -6.39 -18.82
CA ILE A 7 11.11 -5.32 -19.48
C ILE A 7 12.17 -4.46 -20.18
N TYR A 8 12.09 -4.37 -21.51
CA TYR A 8 13.05 -3.63 -22.33
C TYR A 8 13.27 -2.21 -21.80
N GLY A 9 14.53 -1.81 -21.58
CA GLY A 9 14.90 -0.50 -21.03
C GLY A 9 14.61 -0.27 -19.53
N HIS A 10 14.01 -1.24 -18.82
CA HIS A 10 13.67 -1.09 -17.39
C HIS A 10 14.34 -2.15 -16.51
N SER A 11 14.23 -3.43 -16.86
CA SER A 11 14.78 -4.51 -16.05
C SER A 11 15.17 -5.70 -16.91
N ARG A 12 16.27 -6.35 -16.58
CA ARG A 12 16.75 -7.55 -17.26
C ARG A 12 17.28 -8.54 -16.24
N TYR A 13 16.90 -9.80 -16.42
CA TYR A 13 17.32 -10.92 -15.60
C TYR A 13 17.87 -12.01 -16.51
N LEU A 14 19.09 -12.46 -16.22
CA LEU A 14 19.78 -13.48 -16.99
C LEU A 14 19.89 -14.76 -16.16
N LYS A 15 19.54 -15.90 -16.76
CA LYS A 15 19.68 -17.21 -16.10
C LYS A 15 21.10 -17.71 -16.24
N GLU A 16 21.84 -17.79 -15.15
CA GLU A 16 23.23 -18.21 -15.13
C GLU A 16 23.49 -19.33 -14.14
N THR A 17 24.48 -20.18 -14.44
CA THR A 17 24.98 -21.19 -13.49
C THR A 17 26.23 -20.64 -12.83
N VAL A 18 26.11 -20.23 -11.57
CA VAL A 18 27.19 -19.52 -10.84
C VAL A 18 27.51 -20.20 -9.53
N SER A 19 28.73 -19.98 -9.05
CA SER A 19 29.10 -20.30 -7.67
C SER A 19 28.67 -19.15 -6.76
N ILE A 20 27.77 -19.42 -5.82
CA ILE A 20 27.26 -18.45 -4.85
C ILE A 20 27.64 -18.85 -3.43
N ASP A 21 28.15 -17.90 -2.64
CA ASP A 21 28.39 -18.07 -1.21
C ASP A 21 27.06 -17.98 -0.46
N LYS A 22 26.66 -19.09 0.18
CA LYS A 22 25.44 -19.20 0.99
C LYS A 22 25.65 -18.81 2.46
N SER A 23 26.82 -18.29 2.84
CA SER A 23 27.08 -17.85 4.21
C SER A 23 26.11 -16.73 4.60
N LYS A 24 25.38 -16.93 5.70
CA LYS A 24 24.44 -15.93 6.22
C LYS A 24 25.19 -14.82 6.94
N ASN A 25 24.63 -13.62 6.91
CA ASN A 25 25.17 -12.45 7.62
C ASN A 25 24.37 -12.13 8.89
N VAL A 26 23.91 -13.18 9.59
CA VAL A 26 23.15 -13.06 10.85
C VAL A 26 24.11 -13.38 11.99
N LEU A 27 24.20 -12.50 13.00
CA LEU A 27 25.20 -12.59 14.09
C LEU A 27 25.28 -13.98 14.76
N GLY A 28 24.14 -14.62 15.00
CA GLY A 28 24.07 -15.95 15.60
C GLY A 28 24.34 -17.13 14.65
N GLU A 29 24.53 -16.86 13.36
CA GLU A 29 24.70 -17.86 12.29
C GLU A 29 26.01 -17.65 11.52
N LEU A 30 26.91 -16.79 11.99
CA LEU A 30 28.23 -16.60 11.39
C LEU A 30 29.07 -17.86 11.60
N ASN A 31 29.69 -18.34 10.52
CA ASN A 31 30.65 -19.43 10.58
C ASN A 31 32.04 -18.91 10.94
N LYS A 32 32.92 -19.79 11.44
CA LYS A 32 34.30 -19.44 11.79
C LYS A 32 35.25 -19.38 10.59
N ASP A 33 34.82 -19.90 9.44
CA ASP A 33 35.64 -19.92 8.24
C ASP A 33 35.53 -18.58 7.49
N ARG A 34 36.69 -17.94 7.27
CA ARG A 34 36.82 -16.73 6.46
C ARG A 34 36.48 -16.97 4.98
N SER A 35 36.71 -18.19 4.48
CA SER A 35 36.53 -18.53 3.07
C SER A 35 35.03 -18.59 2.70
N PRO A 36 34.64 -18.20 1.46
CA PRO A 36 33.25 -18.34 1.02
C PRO A 36 32.84 -19.82 0.94
N ASN A 37 31.61 -20.13 1.37
CA ASN A 37 31.02 -21.46 1.22
C ASN A 37 30.24 -21.51 -0.09
N PHE A 38 30.96 -21.79 -1.18
CA PHE A 38 30.39 -21.78 -2.52
C PHE A 38 29.57 -23.01 -2.85
N GLU A 39 28.36 -22.78 -3.34
CA GLU A 39 27.49 -23.78 -3.94
C GLU A 39 27.22 -23.40 -5.40
N ARG A 40 27.18 -24.39 -6.30
CA ARG A 40 26.84 -24.15 -7.70
C ARG A 40 25.33 -24.21 -7.90
N GLU A 41 24.75 -23.10 -8.33
CA GLU A 41 23.31 -22.97 -8.52
C GLU A 41 22.96 -22.31 -9.86
N LYS A 42 21.76 -22.62 -10.37
CA LYS A 42 21.15 -21.92 -11.50
C LYS A 42 20.29 -20.79 -10.98
N LEU A 43 20.75 -19.55 -11.14
CA LEU A 43 20.11 -18.35 -10.61
C LEU A 43 19.65 -17.44 -11.74
N PHE A 44 18.63 -16.63 -11.46
CA PHE A 44 18.33 -15.45 -12.28
C PHE A 44 19.01 -14.25 -11.65
N LEU A 45 20.02 -13.72 -12.32
CA LEU A 45 20.78 -12.56 -11.89
C LEU A 45 20.17 -11.30 -12.54
N LYS A 46 19.84 -10.31 -11.72
CA LYS A 46 19.41 -8.99 -12.19
C LYS A 46 20.61 -8.28 -12.80
N VAL A 47 20.54 -7.91 -14.07
CA VAL A 47 21.56 -7.07 -14.72
C VAL A 47 21.36 -5.64 -14.22
N LEU A 48 22.41 -5.02 -13.67
CA LEU A 48 22.40 -3.63 -13.21
C LEU A 48 23.05 -2.69 -14.22
N LEU A 49 24.13 -3.16 -14.84
CA LEU A 49 24.88 -2.46 -15.87
C LEU A 49 25.47 -3.50 -16.82
N GLU A 50 25.28 -3.31 -18.12
CA GLU A 50 25.82 -4.19 -19.17
C GLU A 50 26.79 -3.44 -20.07
N GLY A 51 27.98 -4.00 -20.27
CA GLY A 51 29.05 -3.42 -21.07
C GLY A 51 30.26 -4.35 -21.13
N LYS A 52 31.46 -3.80 -21.35
CA LYS A 52 32.72 -4.55 -21.29
C LYS A 52 32.93 -5.22 -19.92
N ALA A 53 32.52 -4.55 -18.84
CA ALA A 53 32.29 -5.20 -17.55
C ALA A 53 30.81 -5.08 -17.20
N THR A 54 30.17 -6.23 -16.99
CA THR A 54 28.75 -6.31 -16.62
C THR A 54 28.64 -6.55 -15.13
N LEU A 55 27.78 -5.79 -14.46
CA LEU A 55 27.47 -5.92 -13.03
C LEU A 55 26.08 -6.53 -12.87
N TYR A 56 25.99 -7.57 -12.04
CA TYR A 56 24.75 -8.24 -11.69
C TYR A 56 24.48 -8.24 -10.19
N GLN A 57 23.23 -8.45 -9.82
CA GLN A 57 22.77 -8.62 -8.46
C GLN A 57 21.87 -9.85 -8.33
N TYR A 58 22.04 -10.58 -7.23
CA TYR A 58 21.09 -11.57 -6.74
C TYR A 58 20.60 -11.16 -5.35
N GLU A 59 19.31 -11.34 -5.11
CA GLU A 59 18.68 -11.02 -3.83
C GLU A 59 17.61 -12.06 -3.50
N GLU A 60 17.77 -12.74 -2.37
CA GLU A 60 16.82 -13.70 -1.84
C GLU A 60 16.68 -13.51 -0.31
N SER A 61 15.51 -13.07 0.14
CA SER A 61 15.23 -12.79 1.55
C SER A 61 16.26 -11.82 2.18
N ASN A 62 17.21 -12.33 2.98
CA ASN A 62 18.27 -11.55 3.64
C ASN A 62 19.64 -11.73 2.97
N LEU A 63 19.72 -12.47 1.86
CA LEU A 63 20.95 -12.74 1.12
C LEU A 63 21.02 -11.82 -0.10
N LYS A 64 21.92 -10.84 -0.05
CA LYS A 64 22.27 -10.00 -1.19
C LYS A 64 23.69 -10.31 -1.65
N ARG A 65 23.88 -10.56 -2.94
CA ARG A 65 25.17 -10.86 -3.57
C ARG A 65 25.29 -10.12 -4.89
N PHE A 66 26.49 -9.62 -5.17
CA PHE A 66 26.83 -9.02 -6.45
C PHE A 66 27.74 -9.95 -7.24
N PHE A 67 27.58 -9.92 -8.55
CA PHE A 67 28.38 -10.71 -9.49
C PHE A 67 28.86 -9.82 -10.62
N PHE A 68 29.91 -10.25 -11.31
CA PHE A 68 30.40 -9.56 -12.49
C PHE A 68 30.86 -10.55 -13.55
N SER A 69 30.86 -10.08 -14.80
CA SER A 69 31.53 -10.74 -15.92
C SER A 69 32.29 -9.70 -16.73
N LEU A 70 33.32 -10.14 -17.42
CA LEU A 70 34.04 -9.33 -18.39
C LEU A 70 33.76 -9.86 -19.79
N GLU A 71 33.67 -8.96 -20.76
CA GLU A 71 33.59 -9.31 -22.16
C GLU A 71 34.78 -10.22 -22.56
N GLY A 72 34.49 -11.32 -23.25
CA GLY A 72 35.47 -12.34 -23.59
C GLY A 72 35.79 -13.35 -22.48
N LYS A 73 35.16 -13.24 -21.29
CA LYS A 73 35.16 -14.30 -20.27
C LYS A 73 33.78 -14.94 -20.19
N ASP A 74 33.74 -16.27 -20.32
CA ASP A 74 32.49 -17.06 -20.27
C ASP A 74 31.95 -17.31 -18.86
N THR A 75 32.57 -16.70 -17.83
CA THR A 75 32.25 -16.99 -16.43
C THR A 75 31.76 -15.74 -15.70
N VAL A 76 30.60 -15.88 -15.05
CA VAL A 76 30.09 -14.90 -14.08
C VAL A 76 30.64 -15.25 -12.69
N GLU A 77 31.34 -14.31 -12.08
CA GLU A 77 31.99 -14.48 -10.78
C GLU A 77 31.31 -13.66 -9.69
N GLN A 78 31.17 -14.22 -8.48
CA GLN A 78 30.69 -13.47 -7.34
C GLN A 78 31.75 -12.49 -6.83
N LEU A 79 31.35 -11.26 -6.52
CA LEU A 79 32.11 -10.34 -5.68
C LEU A 79 32.02 -10.83 -4.23
N VAL A 80 33.13 -11.29 -3.66
CA VAL A 80 33.16 -11.96 -2.36
C VAL A 80 33.22 -10.95 -1.22
N GLN A 81 32.09 -10.82 -0.51
CA GLN A 81 31.99 -10.17 0.78
C GLN A 81 31.35 -11.15 1.77
N LYS A 82 31.98 -11.33 2.93
CA LYS A 82 31.49 -12.25 3.96
C LYS A 82 31.94 -11.79 5.35
N ASN A 83 31.02 -11.82 6.30
CA ASN A 83 31.35 -11.71 7.72
C ASN A 83 31.51 -13.12 8.31
N TYR A 84 32.44 -13.29 9.24
CA TYR A 84 32.70 -14.57 9.91
C TYR A 84 33.00 -14.35 11.40
N ASP A 85 32.76 -15.37 12.21
CA ASP A 85 33.10 -15.38 13.63
C ASP A 85 34.62 -15.52 13.78
N ALA A 86 35.29 -14.45 14.18
CA ALA A 86 36.73 -14.44 14.40
C ALA A 86 37.12 -14.99 15.78
N GLY A 87 36.15 -15.44 16.58
CA GLY A 87 36.34 -15.85 17.97
C GLY A 87 36.37 -14.65 18.93
N ASN A 88 36.33 -14.94 20.23
CA ASN A 88 36.38 -13.93 21.30
C ASN A 88 35.35 -12.79 21.14
N SER A 89 34.14 -13.12 20.65
CA SER A 89 33.08 -12.14 20.38
C SER A 89 33.45 -11.07 19.34
N MET A 90 34.44 -11.34 18.49
CA MET A 90 34.84 -10.47 17.38
C MET A 90 34.28 -10.97 16.05
N ILE A 91 33.91 -10.04 15.17
CA ILE A 91 33.46 -10.33 13.81
C ILE A 91 34.59 -9.96 12.86
N GLY A 92 35.03 -10.92 12.06
CA GLY A 92 35.96 -10.71 10.97
C GLY A 92 35.23 -10.43 9.67
N GLU A 93 35.88 -9.68 8.78
CA GLU A 93 35.37 -9.38 7.43
C GLU A 93 36.30 -9.96 6.37
N ASN A 94 35.72 -10.67 5.40
CA ASN A 94 36.34 -11.02 4.14
C ASN A 94 35.85 -10.05 3.07
N ASN A 95 36.67 -9.05 2.76
CA ASN A 95 36.41 -8.03 1.73
C ASN A 95 37.16 -8.32 0.41
N GLN A 96 37.31 -9.59 0.05
CA GLN A 96 38.03 -10.05 -1.15
C GLN A 96 37.54 -9.37 -2.44
N PHE A 97 36.27 -8.96 -2.50
CA PHE A 97 35.73 -8.20 -3.63
C PHE A 97 36.57 -6.98 -4.00
N ARG A 98 37.18 -6.28 -3.02
CA ARG A 98 38.01 -5.10 -3.32
C ARG A 98 39.23 -5.47 -4.16
N GLN A 99 39.85 -6.61 -3.88
CA GLN A 99 40.95 -7.14 -4.68
C GLN A 99 40.46 -7.63 -6.04
N GLN A 100 39.30 -8.31 -6.09
CA GLN A 100 38.69 -8.72 -7.37
C GLN A 100 38.46 -7.52 -8.29
N LEU A 101 37.92 -6.42 -7.76
CA LEU A 101 37.71 -5.17 -8.49
C LEU A 101 39.02 -4.53 -8.92
N MET A 102 40.02 -4.44 -8.04
CA MET A 102 41.32 -3.84 -8.37
C MET A 102 42.06 -4.59 -9.48
N VAL A 103 41.91 -5.92 -9.56
CA VAL A 103 42.57 -6.76 -10.56
C VAL A 103 41.79 -6.80 -11.87
N ASN A 104 40.46 -6.90 -11.82
CA ASN A 104 39.63 -7.17 -13.00
C ASN A 104 38.89 -5.95 -13.56
N VAL A 105 38.62 -4.93 -12.73
CA VAL A 105 37.78 -3.76 -13.06
C VAL A 105 38.58 -2.48 -12.78
N ASN A 106 39.77 -2.41 -13.35
CA ASN A 106 40.70 -1.30 -13.22
C ASN A 106 41.26 -0.92 -14.60
N CYS A 107 41.54 0.37 -14.80
CA CYS A 107 42.12 0.91 -16.03
C CYS A 107 42.97 2.15 -15.68
N SER A 108 43.72 2.67 -16.65
CA SER A 108 44.64 3.80 -16.45
C SER A 108 43.98 5.09 -15.91
N GLU A 109 42.69 5.31 -16.17
CA GLU A 109 41.95 6.49 -15.69
C GLU A 109 41.41 6.34 -14.26
N LEU A 110 41.47 5.14 -13.66
CA LEU A 110 41.00 4.87 -12.30
C LEU A 110 42.10 4.93 -11.23
N ASN A 111 43.31 5.40 -11.57
CA ASN A 111 44.45 5.49 -10.66
C ASN A 111 44.19 6.31 -9.37
N ASN A 112 43.23 7.24 -9.41
CA ASN A 112 42.84 8.06 -8.26
C ASN A 112 41.74 7.41 -7.38
N ILE A 113 41.19 6.25 -7.79
CA ILE A 113 40.17 5.55 -7.02
C ILE A 113 40.85 4.69 -5.96
N SER A 114 40.45 4.90 -4.70
CA SER A 114 40.82 4.00 -3.62
C SER A 114 39.91 2.77 -3.63
N PHE A 115 40.34 1.68 -4.24
CA PHE A 115 39.62 0.39 -4.18
C PHE A 115 39.41 -0.09 -2.73
N ALA A 116 40.26 0.34 -1.80
CA ALA A 116 40.14 0.04 -0.39
C ALA A 116 38.91 0.67 0.29
N SER A 117 38.39 1.78 -0.24
CA SER A 117 37.23 2.48 0.35
C SER A 117 35.89 2.10 -0.26
N ILE A 118 35.88 1.31 -1.33
CA ILE A 118 34.65 0.88 -2.01
C ILE A 118 33.82 0.03 -1.05
N ARG A 119 32.55 0.40 -0.88
CA ARG A 119 31.58 -0.36 -0.09
C ARG A 119 30.92 -1.44 -0.93
N TYR A 120 30.50 -2.52 -0.27
CA TYR A 120 29.78 -3.62 -0.91
C TYR A 120 28.29 -3.26 -1.07
N ASP A 121 28.00 -2.21 -1.83
CA ASP A 121 26.64 -1.77 -2.14
C ASP A 121 26.47 -1.43 -3.61
N GLU A 122 25.21 -1.38 -4.05
CA GLU A 122 24.86 -1.18 -5.46
C GLU A 122 25.37 0.17 -5.97
N ALA A 123 25.32 1.22 -5.15
CA ALA A 123 25.65 2.57 -5.59
C ALA A 123 27.16 2.72 -5.88
N ASP A 124 28.00 2.25 -4.95
CA ASP A 124 29.46 2.33 -5.08
C ASP A 124 29.96 1.40 -6.20
N LEU A 125 29.42 0.16 -6.29
CA LEU A 125 29.79 -0.79 -7.34
C LEU A 125 29.37 -0.28 -8.72
N LEU A 126 28.12 0.18 -8.87
CA LEU A 126 27.63 0.69 -10.15
C LEU A 126 28.39 1.95 -10.59
N LYS A 127 28.82 2.81 -9.64
CA LYS A 127 29.69 3.95 -9.94
C LYS A 127 31.04 3.49 -10.53
N LEU A 128 31.70 2.51 -9.92
CA LEU A 128 32.96 1.97 -10.42
C LEU A 128 32.79 1.36 -11.83
N PHE A 129 31.80 0.49 -12.02
CA PHE A 129 31.58 -0.19 -13.30
C PHE A 129 31.24 0.79 -14.42
N LYS A 130 30.49 1.87 -14.14
CA LYS A 130 30.29 2.96 -15.11
C LYS A 130 31.62 3.58 -15.53
N GLN A 131 32.46 3.96 -14.56
CA GLN A 131 33.73 4.60 -14.84
C GLN A 131 34.68 3.68 -15.62
N TYR A 132 34.70 2.39 -15.28
CA TYR A 132 35.48 1.38 -16.01
C TYR A 132 35.03 1.25 -17.47
N ASN A 133 33.73 1.09 -17.74
CA ASN A 133 33.23 0.95 -19.11
C ASN A 133 33.48 2.22 -19.96
N ILE A 134 33.37 3.41 -19.35
CA ILE A 134 33.74 4.68 -19.99
C ILE A 134 35.22 4.70 -20.36
N CYS A 135 36.09 4.33 -19.42
CA CYS A 135 37.54 4.30 -19.61
C CYS A 135 37.96 3.35 -20.75
N GLU A 136 37.30 2.20 -20.84
CA GLU A 136 37.50 1.22 -21.90
C GLU A 136 36.84 1.61 -23.23
N LYS A 137 36.25 2.82 -23.31
CA LYS A 137 35.56 3.37 -24.48
C LYS A 137 34.47 2.46 -25.04
N HIS A 138 33.82 1.70 -24.16
CA HIS A 138 32.75 0.79 -24.51
C HIS A 138 31.40 1.40 -24.13
N SER A 139 30.41 1.33 -25.02
CA SER A 139 29.04 1.72 -24.67
C SER A 139 28.48 0.78 -23.61
N PHE A 140 27.68 1.29 -22.68
CA PHE A 140 27.06 0.46 -21.67
C PHE A 140 25.60 0.84 -21.47
N GLU A 141 24.79 -0.15 -21.13
CA GLU A 141 23.37 0.03 -20.82
C GLU A 141 23.16 -0.04 -19.30
N LEU A 142 22.37 0.89 -18.77
CA LEU A 142 22.04 0.95 -17.35
C LEU A 142 20.61 0.48 -17.12
N TYR A 143 20.47 -0.59 -16.34
CA TYR A 143 19.18 -1.10 -15.91
C TYR A 143 18.92 -0.55 -14.50
N LYS A 144 18.31 0.65 -14.43
CA LYS A 144 17.99 1.27 -13.14
C LYS A 144 17.03 0.38 -12.36
N SER A 145 17.38 0.06 -11.11
CA SER A 145 16.34 -0.12 -10.10
C SER A 145 15.60 1.21 -10.01
N GLU A 146 14.36 1.30 -10.51
CA GLU A 146 13.56 2.50 -10.25
C GLU A 146 13.62 2.77 -8.75
N ASN A 147 14.02 3.99 -8.39
CA ASN A 147 13.76 4.49 -7.05
C ASN A 147 12.28 4.21 -6.80
N LYS A 148 11.97 3.40 -5.79
CA LYS A 148 10.62 3.21 -5.27
C LYS A 148 10.17 4.52 -4.63
N ASN A 149 10.07 5.58 -5.42
CA ASN A 149 9.58 6.87 -4.99
C ASN A 149 8.15 6.61 -4.56
N LYS A 150 7.93 6.73 -3.26
CA LYS A 150 6.59 6.71 -2.68
C LYS A 150 5.82 7.85 -3.33
N THR A 151 4.94 7.51 -4.24
CA THR A 151 4.09 8.48 -4.88
C THR A 151 2.91 8.75 -3.97
N PHE A 152 2.67 10.02 -3.66
CA PHE A 152 1.55 10.47 -2.87
C PHE A 152 0.64 11.36 -3.70
N ARG A 153 -0.67 11.23 -3.47
CA ARG A 153 -1.68 12.11 -4.05
C ARG A 153 -2.64 12.57 -2.97
N LEU A 154 -2.91 13.87 -2.98
CA LEU A 154 -3.87 14.52 -2.08
C LEU A 154 -5.08 14.99 -2.88
N SER A 155 -6.27 14.60 -2.45
CA SER A 155 -7.52 14.94 -3.13
C SER A 155 -8.58 15.42 -2.13
N ILE A 156 -9.38 16.41 -2.53
CA ILE A 156 -10.60 16.77 -1.81
C ILE A 156 -11.77 15.97 -2.39
N ARG A 157 -12.65 15.46 -1.52
CA ARG A 157 -13.67 14.46 -1.88
C ARG A 157 -15.06 14.80 -1.33
N PRO A 158 -15.74 15.85 -1.81
CA PRO A 158 -17.11 16.12 -1.43
C PRO A 158 -18.07 15.06 -1.99
N GLY A 159 -19.21 14.86 -1.34
CA GLY A 159 -20.22 13.94 -1.84
C GLY A 159 -21.54 13.99 -1.11
N ILE A 160 -22.48 13.24 -1.66
CA ILE A 160 -23.80 12.99 -1.08
C ILE A 160 -23.96 11.48 -0.90
N PHE A 161 -24.84 11.07 0.00
CA PHE A 161 -25.17 9.67 0.17
C PHE A 161 -26.62 9.45 0.55
N SER A 162 -27.16 8.31 0.16
CA SER A 162 -28.43 7.79 0.66
C SER A 162 -28.11 6.76 1.73
N GLY A 163 -28.54 7.04 2.97
CA GLY A 163 -28.32 6.17 4.12
C GLY A 163 -29.62 5.47 4.52
N LEU A 164 -29.51 4.21 4.90
CA LEU A 164 -30.57 3.42 5.50
C LEU A 164 -30.10 2.91 6.86
N MET A 165 -30.90 3.19 7.88
CA MET A 165 -30.67 2.69 9.23
C MET A 165 -31.88 1.91 9.73
N ASN A 166 -31.67 0.61 9.97
CA ASN A 166 -32.70 -0.31 10.40
C ASN A 166 -32.45 -0.69 11.86
N PHE A 167 -33.47 -0.49 12.69
CA PHE A 167 -33.44 -0.88 14.09
C PHE A 167 -34.15 -2.22 14.27
N GLN A 168 -33.47 -3.14 14.95
CA GLN A 168 -34.03 -4.42 15.36
C GLN A 168 -34.00 -4.52 16.89
N ASN A 169 -35.11 -4.96 17.46
CA ASN A 169 -35.31 -5.20 18.89
C ASN A 169 -35.70 -6.66 19.14
N SER A 170 -34.97 -7.34 20.03
CA SER A 170 -35.18 -8.74 20.37
C SER A 170 -36.36 -9.03 21.32
N VAL A 171 -36.99 -7.99 21.90
CA VAL A 171 -38.01 -8.12 22.96
C VAL A 171 -39.39 -7.62 22.54
N THR A 172 -39.47 -6.68 21.59
CA THR A 172 -40.74 -6.06 21.20
C THR A 172 -40.84 -5.80 19.70
N GLU A 173 -41.81 -6.45 19.04
CA GLU A 173 -42.03 -6.37 17.58
C GLU A 173 -42.44 -4.98 17.08
N TRP A 174 -43.07 -4.15 17.91
CA TRP A 174 -43.52 -2.79 17.51
C TRP A 174 -42.38 -1.79 17.27
N TYR A 175 -41.15 -2.13 17.66
CA TYR A 175 -39.94 -1.36 17.29
C TYR A 175 -39.16 -1.98 16.12
N ASN A 176 -39.57 -3.15 15.64
CA ASN A 176 -38.92 -3.81 14.51
C ASN A 176 -39.41 -3.15 13.22
N ASN A 177 -38.48 -2.78 12.33
CA ASN A 177 -38.72 -2.20 11.00
C ASN A 177 -38.95 -0.68 10.95
N VAL A 178 -38.29 0.08 11.82
CA VAL A 178 -38.18 1.54 11.62
C VAL A 178 -37.05 1.82 10.63
N ASP A 179 -37.40 1.90 9.35
CA ASP A 179 -36.48 2.17 8.24
C ASP A 179 -36.27 3.68 8.08
N ASN A 180 -35.27 4.20 8.79
CA ASN A 180 -34.89 5.60 8.63
C ASN A 180 -34.03 5.75 7.37
N GLN A 181 -34.67 6.12 6.26
CA GLN A 181 -33.99 6.52 5.03
C GLN A 181 -33.77 8.03 5.01
N GLY A 182 -32.61 8.48 4.51
CA GLY A 182 -32.34 9.90 4.36
C GLY A 182 -31.17 10.19 3.45
N ILE A 183 -31.04 11.48 3.10
CA ILE A 183 -29.89 11.99 2.35
C ILE A 183 -28.91 12.62 3.34
N GLY A 184 -27.63 12.29 3.18
CA GLY A 184 -26.54 12.89 3.92
C GLY A 184 -25.51 13.54 3.01
N TYR A 185 -24.66 14.35 3.63
CA TYR A 185 -23.58 15.08 2.98
C TYR A 185 -22.25 14.68 3.60
N ARG A 186 -21.19 14.68 2.79
CA ARG A 186 -19.84 14.37 3.24
C ARG A 186 -18.80 15.27 2.60
N LEU A 187 -17.72 15.48 3.34
CA LEU A 187 -16.52 16.15 2.85
C LEU A 187 -15.29 15.38 3.34
N GLY A 188 -14.61 14.72 2.40
CA GLY A 188 -13.39 13.96 2.67
C GLY A 188 -12.12 14.65 2.17
N ILE A 189 -11.00 14.31 2.79
CA ILE A 189 -9.65 14.56 2.27
C ILE A 189 -8.99 13.20 2.10
N GLU A 190 -8.64 12.83 0.87
CA GLU A 190 -8.00 11.56 0.56
C GLU A 190 -6.51 11.74 0.36
N VAL A 191 -5.74 10.87 1.02
CA VAL A 191 -4.34 10.65 0.72
C VAL A 191 -4.20 9.24 0.15
N THR A 192 -3.60 9.12 -1.02
CA THR A 192 -3.24 7.81 -1.60
C THR A 192 -1.74 7.68 -1.76
N ASN A 193 -1.25 6.44 -1.63
CA ASN A 193 0.13 6.07 -1.89
C ASN A 193 0.19 4.97 -2.96
N LEU A 194 0.88 5.24 -4.06
CA LEU A 194 1.06 4.27 -5.16
C LEU A 194 2.08 3.21 -4.76
N LEU A 195 1.69 1.95 -4.91
CA LEU A 195 2.58 0.83 -4.63
C LEU A 195 3.40 0.47 -5.88
N PRO A 196 4.73 0.35 -5.78
CA PRO A 196 5.65 0.15 -6.90
C PRO A 196 5.72 -1.33 -7.34
N PHE A 197 4.56 -1.97 -7.50
CA PHE A 197 4.46 -3.33 -8.02
C PHE A 197 3.20 -3.49 -8.89
N ASN A 198 3.18 -4.53 -9.73
CA ASN A 198 2.09 -4.78 -10.67
C ASN A 198 1.76 -3.55 -11.56
N ASN A 199 2.81 -2.92 -12.09
CA ASN A 199 2.73 -1.73 -12.95
C ASN A 199 1.97 -0.56 -12.32
N ASN A 200 2.24 -0.26 -11.03
CA ASN A 200 1.66 0.89 -10.33
C ASN A 200 0.12 0.91 -10.36
N LYS A 201 -0.50 -0.28 -10.35
CA LYS A 201 -1.97 -0.40 -10.34
C LYS A 201 -2.57 -0.34 -8.94
N TRP A 202 -1.77 -0.61 -7.91
CA TRP A 202 -2.25 -0.65 -6.53
C TRP A 202 -1.94 0.65 -5.78
N GLU A 203 -2.90 1.11 -5.00
CA GLU A 203 -2.77 2.27 -4.13
C GLU A 203 -3.27 1.89 -2.73
N ILE A 204 -2.57 2.35 -1.68
CA ILE A 204 -3.11 2.40 -0.31
C ILE A 204 -3.79 3.75 -0.15
N LEU A 205 -4.95 3.81 0.50
CA LEU A 205 -5.67 5.05 0.76
C LEU A 205 -6.03 5.24 2.23
N MET A 206 -6.10 6.51 2.64
CA MET A 206 -6.75 6.96 3.87
C MET A 206 -7.58 8.21 3.57
N GLU A 207 -8.78 8.32 4.15
CA GLU A 207 -9.73 9.39 3.80
C GLU A 207 -10.50 9.98 4.98
N PRO A 208 -9.88 10.76 5.89
CA PRO A 208 -10.63 11.49 6.91
C PRO A 208 -11.82 12.24 6.31
N THR A 209 -13.03 11.93 6.78
CA THR A 209 -14.29 12.37 6.18
C THR A 209 -15.23 12.87 7.25
N PHE A 210 -15.60 14.14 7.19
CA PHE A 210 -16.75 14.63 7.94
C PHE A 210 -18.03 14.21 7.22
N GLN A 211 -19.02 13.73 7.96
CA GLN A 211 -20.34 13.43 7.41
C GLN A 211 -21.47 13.92 8.33
N GLN A 212 -22.59 14.24 7.69
CA GLN A 212 -23.84 14.60 8.34
C GLN A 212 -25.00 13.84 7.71
N PHE A 213 -25.86 13.28 8.55
CA PHE A 213 -27.08 12.59 8.15
C PHE A 213 -28.26 13.08 8.99
N LYS A 214 -29.38 13.35 8.31
CA LYS A 214 -30.65 13.71 8.95
C LYS A 214 -31.77 12.91 8.32
N SER A 215 -32.63 12.32 9.16
CA SER A 215 -33.82 11.59 8.71
C SER A 215 -34.94 11.77 9.73
N THR A 216 -36.17 11.76 9.25
CA THR A 216 -37.38 11.76 10.06
C THR A 216 -38.32 10.74 9.45
N TYR A 217 -38.73 9.77 10.27
CA TYR A 217 -39.63 8.70 9.88
C TYR A 217 -40.86 8.72 10.78
N HIS A 218 -42.03 8.61 10.17
CA HIS A 218 -43.33 8.55 10.85
C HIS A 218 -43.96 7.20 10.56
N TYR A 219 -44.43 6.53 11.61
CA TYR A 219 -45.20 5.30 11.49
C TYR A 219 -46.37 5.33 12.45
N ASP A 220 -47.56 5.06 11.91
CA ASP A 220 -48.79 4.91 12.67
C ASP A 220 -49.01 3.41 12.92
N LEU A 221 -49.11 3.04 14.20
CA LEU A 221 -49.49 1.68 14.58
C LEU A 221 -50.99 1.51 14.30
N ASP A 222 -51.31 0.63 13.35
CA ASP A 222 -52.67 0.26 12.99
C ASP A 222 -53.26 -0.71 14.04
N ASP A 223 -53.59 -0.16 15.20
CA ASP A 223 -54.22 -0.83 16.33
C ASP A 223 -55.20 0.15 17.00
N ASP A 224 -56.17 -0.35 17.77
CA ASP A 224 -57.22 0.37 18.52
C ASP A 224 -56.68 1.49 19.46
N ARG A 225 -55.36 1.66 19.51
CA ARG A 225 -54.62 2.52 20.42
C ARG A 225 -54.20 3.87 19.80
N ASN A 226 -54.33 4.10 18.48
CA ASN A 226 -53.94 5.33 17.78
C ASN A 226 -52.56 5.87 18.20
N ILE A 227 -51.53 5.02 18.09
CA ILE A 227 -50.16 5.39 18.48
C ILE A 227 -49.37 5.81 17.25
N THR A 228 -49.00 7.10 17.18
CA THR A 228 -48.03 7.58 16.20
C THR A 228 -46.62 7.57 16.81
N VAL A 229 -45.72 6.85 16.14
CA VAL A 229 -44.29 6.79 16.44
C VAL A 229 -43.54 7.70 15.46
N GLU A 230 -42.80 8.66 16.01
CA GLU A 230 -41.88 9.50 15.25
C GLU A 230 -40.44 9.13 15.63
N SER A 231 -39.63 8.82 14.62
CA SER A 231 -38.19 8.58 14.73
C SER A 231 -37.43 9.71 14.05
N LYS A 232 -36.68 10.48 14.82
CA LYS A 232 -35.80 11.54 14.31
C LYS A 232 -34.35 11.15 14.51
N VAL A 233 -33.61 11.06 13.41
CA VAL A 233 -32.17 10.81 13.41
C VAL A 233 -31.46 12.09 13.00
N ASN A 234 -30.60 12.60 13.88
CA ASN A 234 -29.63 13.63 13.57
C ASN A 234 -28.25 13.05 13.92
N TYR A 235 -27.35 13.02 12.94
CA TYR A 235 -26.10 12.30 13.08
C TYR A 235 -24.95 13.07 12.43
N HIS A 236 -23.93 13.39 13.24
CA HIS A 236 -22.68 13.96 12.77
C HIS A 236 -21.52 13.11 13.24
N SER A 237 -20.58 12.82 12.35
CA SER A 237 -19.43 12.00 12.67
C SER A 237 -18.24 12.30 11.79
N LEU A 238 -17.08 11.88 12.29
CA LEU A 238 -15.85 11.79 11.51
C LEU A 238 -15.62 10.31 11.16
N GLU A 239 -15.64 9.98 9.89
CA GLU A 239 -15.22 8.67 9.39
C GLU A 239 -13.76 8.69 8.97
N LEU A 240 -13.06 7.59 9.20
CA LEU A 240 -11.71 7.33 8.74
C LEU A 240 -11.68 6.01 7.98
N PRO A 241 -11.97 6.03 6.66
CA PRO A 241 -11.73 4.94 5.74
C PRO A 241 -10.23 4.74 5.52
N ILE A 242 -9.79 3.49 5.64
CA ILE A 242 -8.44 3.04 5.31
C ILE A 242 -8.59 1.81 4.43
N GLY A 243 -7.92 1.79 3.28
CA GLY A 243 -8.20 0.76 2.28
C GLY A 243 -7.14 0.60 1.19
N LEU A 244 -7.49 -0.25 0.24
CA LEU A 244 -6.72 -0.53 -0.96
C LEU A 244 -7.55 -0.19 -2.20
N ARG A 245 -6.89 0.32 -3.22
CA ARG A 245 -7.47 0.65 -4.53
C ARG A 245 -6.67 -0.03 -5.63
N HIS A 246 -7.36 -0.64 -6.57
CA HIS A 246 -6.77 -1.22 -7.78
C HIS A 246 -7.26 -0.46 -9.02
N SER A 247 -6.32 0.08 -9.78
CA SER A 247 -6.55 0.89 -10.97
C SER A 247 -6.43 0.07 -12.25
N PHE A 248 -7.29 0.39 -13.20
CA PHE A 248 -7.31 -0.07 -14.58
C PHE A 248 -7.17 1.15 -15.49
N PHE A 249 -6.06 1.22 -16.22
CA PHE A 249 -5.78 2.33 -17.15
C PHE A 249 -6.39 1.99 -18.52
N LEU A 250 -7.47 2.68 -18.87
CA LEU A 250 -8.17 2.50 -20.16
C LEU A 250 -7.52 3.33 -21.27
N SER A 251 -6.95 4.48 -20.91
CA SER A 251 -6.12 5.33 -21.77
C SER A 251 -5.14 6.14 -20.91
N ASN A 252 -4.34 7.01 -21.55
CA ASN A 252 -3.46 7.94 -20.83
C ASN A 252 -4.23 8.93 -19.96
N ASP A 253 -5.46 9.26 -20.35
CA ASP A 253 -6.30 10.23 -19.64
C ASP A 253 -7.39 9.58 -18.80
N LEU A 254 -7.77 8.32 -19.07
CA LEU A 254 -8.90 7.67 -18.41
C LEU A 254 -8.45 6.48 -17.55
N ARG A 255 -8.78 6.55 -16.27
CA ARG A 255 -8.48 5.50 -15.29
C ARG A 255 -9.73 5.11 -14.53
N LEU A 256 -10.05 3.83 -14.50
CA LEU A 256 -11.09 3.22 -13.69
C LEU A 256 -10.46 2.56 -12.46
N TRP A 257 -11.15 2.48 -11.33
CA TRP A 257 -10.65 1.73 -10.17
C TRP A 257 -11.75 1.09 -9.34
N LEU A 258 -11.35 0.06 -8.62
CA LEU A 258 -12.10 -0.54 -7.53
C LEU A 258 -11.36 -0.29 -6.23
N ASP A 259 -12.07 0.05 -5.17
CA ASP A 259 -11.50 0.11 -3.82
C ASP A 259 -12.32 -0.65 -2.79
N ALA A 260 -11.62 -1.14 -1.77
CA ALA A 260 -12.19 -1.73 -0.57
C ALA A 260 -11.55 -1.09 0.66
N ALA A 261 -12.36 -0.75 1.65
CA ALA A 261 -11.90 -0.04 2.85
C ALA A 261 -12.59 -0.54 4.12
N ILE A 262 -11.86 -0.47 5.22
CA ILE A 262 -12.39 -0.56 6.58
C ILE A 262 -12.54 0.86 7.11
N ILE A 263 -13.67 1.14 7.75
CA ILE A 263 -14.05 2.49 8.16
C ILE A 263 -14.23 2.51 9.68
N GLN A 264 -13.43 3.32 10.35
CA GLN A 264 -13.66 3.70 11.75
C GLN A 264 -14.57 4.94 11.78
N ASN A 265 -15.58 4.97 12.64
CA ASN A 265 -16.60 6.01 12.59
C ASN A 265 -16.81 6.70 13.94
N ILE A 266 -16.31 7.91 14.13
CA ILE A 266 -16.30 8.61 15.42
C ILE A 266 -17.51 9.55 15.49
N PRO A 267 -18.62 9.17 16.18
CA PRO A 267 -19.77 10.06 16.36
C PRO A 267 -19.45 11.24 17.27
N PHE A 268 -20.03 12.40 16.96
CA PHE A 268 -19.98 13.55 17.87
C PHE A 268 -21.08 13.40 18.93
N LYS A 269 -20.66 13.28 20.20
CA LYS A 269 -21.53 12.95 21.33
C LYS A 269 -22.75 13.88 21.49
N SER A 270 -22.57 15.17 21.21
CA SER A 270 -23.62 16.18 21.43
C SER A 270 -24.66 16.28 20.33
N SER A 271 -24.45 15.65 19.17
CA SER A 271 -25.33 15.82 18.00
C SER A 271 -25.80 14.50 17.37
N SER A 272 -25.40 13.36 17.94
CA SER A 272 -25.76 12.03 17.47
C SER A 272 -26.77 11.40 18.40
N TYR A 273 -28.05 11.52 18.05
CA TYR A 273 -29.14 10.92 18.82
C TYR A 273 -30.21 10.37 17.87
N VAL A 274 -30.96 9.41 18.41
CA VAL A 274 -32.21 8.93 17.80
C VAL A 274 -33.30 9.21 18.80
N HIS A 275 -34.25 10.06 18.43
CA HIS A 275 -35.40 10.37 19.28
C HIS A 275 -36.60 9.57 18.82
N PHE A 276 -37.14 8.75 19.72
CA PHE A 276 -38.42 8.05 19.53
C PHE A 276 -39.50 8.74 20.34
N VAL A 277 -40.65 8.98 19.70
CA VAL A 277 -41.73 9.73 20.32
C VAL A 277 -43.08 9.04 20.06
N SER A 278 -43.74 8.51 21.12
CA SER A 278 -45.02 7.77 21.06
C SER A 278 -46.20 8.55 21.66
N GLN A 279 -47.15 9.03 20.84
CA GLN A 279 -48.24 9.90 21.32
C GLN A 279 -49.42 9.09 21.86
N LYS A 280 -49.85 9.35 23.10
CA LYS A 280 -51.25 9.17 23.52
C LYS A 280 -51.60 10.21 24.59
N ASN A 281 -52.38 11.24 24.22
CA ASN A 281 -52.91 12.31 25.12
C ASN A 281 -52.02 12.71 26.33
N GLN A 282 -50.76 13.13 26.06
CA GLN A 282 -49.69 13.68 26.95
C GLN A 282 -48.44 12.76 27.17
N PRO A 283 -47.30 13.27 27.70
CA PRO A 283 -46.00 13.30 27.04
C PRO A 283 -45.20 12.01 27.22
N ARG A 284 -45.27 11.16 26.18
CA ARG A 284 -44.14 10.69 25.36
C ARG A 284 -42.83 10.41 26.10
N THR A 285 -42.64 9.17 26.56
CA THR A 285 -41.30 8.61 26.87
C THR A 285 -40.35 8.90 25.71
N THR A 286 -39.39 9.79 25.94
CA THR A 286 -38.25 9.99 25.05
C THR A 286 -37.14 9.02 25.45
N ARG A 287 -36.55 8.36 24.47
CA ARG A 287 -35.33 7.57 24.67
C ARG A 287 -34.29 8.05 23.69
N ASP A 288 -33.15 8.44 24.22
CA ASP A 288 -31.97 8.78 23.44
C ASP A 288 -31.06 7.56 23.37
N PHE A 289 -30.62 7.26 22.16
CA PHE A 289 -29.73 6.13 21.89
C PHE A 289 -28.36 6.64 21.46
N GLU A 290 -27.33 6.27 22.22
CA GLU A 290 -25.94 6.51 21.83
C GLU A 290 -25.46 5.39 20.90
N LEU A 291 -25.03 5.76 19.70
CA LEU A 291 -24.47 4.82 18.74
C LEU A 291 -22.99 4.56 19.09
N LYS A 292 -22.66 3.32 19.49
CA LYS A 292 -21.26 2.92 19.75
C LYS A 292 -20.51 2.58 18.47
N ASN A 293 -19.20 2.77 18.53
CA ASN A 293 -18.32 2.68 17.37
C ASN A 293 -17.93 1.22 17.08
N ARG A 294 -18.19 0.74 15.86
CA ARG A 294 -17.63 -0.49 15.28
C ARG A 294 -17.10 -0.21 13.88
N PHE A 295 -16.17 -1.06 13.44
CA PHE A 295 -15.68 -1.03 12.07
C PHE A 295 -16.81 -1.29 11.08
N LYS A 296 -16.82 -0.51 10.01
CA LYS A 296 -17.70 -0.70 8.86
C LYS A 296 -16.85 -1.13 7.65
N LEU A 297 -17.45 -1.82 6.70
CA LEU A 297 -16.79 -2.21 5.46
C LEU A 297 -17.36 -1.39 4.31
N ALA A 298 -16.51 -1.03 3.35
CA ALA A 298 -16.94 -0.36 2.13
C ALA A 298 -16.25 -0.94 0.91
N ALA A 299 -16.97 -0.91 -0.20
CA ALA A 299 -16.46 -1.20 -1.53
C ALA A 299 -16.93 -0.09 -2.49
N GLY A 300 -16.09 0.28 -3.44
CA GLY A 300 -16.44 1.34 -4.38
C GLY A 300 -15.83 1.16 -5.76
N LEU A 301 -16.48 1.80 -6.73
CA LEU A 301 -16.09 1.87 -8.13
C LEU A 301 -15.98 3.33 -8.52
N GLY A 302 -14.86 3.72 -9.12
CA GLY A 302 -14.65 5.09 -9.56
C GLY A 302 -13.93 5.21 -10.90
N VAL A 303 -14.00 6.40 -11.46
CA VAL A 303 -13.36 6.79 -12.71
C VAL A 303 -12.74 8.17 -12.56
N SER A 304 -11.54 8.36 -13.12
CA SER A 304 -10.85 9.65 -13.17
C SER A 304 -10.47 10.00 -14.59
N TYR A 305 -10.56 11.30 -14.85
CA TYR A 305 -10.04 11.93 -16.04
C TYR A 305 -8.78 12.74 -15.70
N LYS A 306 -7.72 12.53 -16.48
CA LYS A 306 -6.40 13.17 -16.38
C LYS A 306 -5.78 13.13 -14.98
N ASN A 307 -6.08 12.08 -14.21
CA ASN A 307 -5.69 11.94 -12.80
C ASN A 307 -6.08 13.12 -11.89
N LYS A 308 -6.99 14.00 -12.33
CA LYS A 308 -7.31 15.27 -11.68
C LYS A 308 -8.75 15.31 -11.18
N LEU A 309 -9.70 14.96 -12.04
CA LEU A 309 -11.12 14.90 -11.72
C LEU A 309 -11.54 13.45 -11.59
N SER A 310 -12.37 13.15 -10.59
CA SER A 310 -12.88 11.81 -10.35
C SER A 310 -14.32 11.79 -9.88
N ILE A 311 -15.00 10.69 -10.20
CA ILE A 311 -16.33 10.36 -9.71
C ILE A 311 -16.25 8.93 -9.16
N GLN A 312 -16.85 8.70 -8.00
CA GLN A 312 -16.93 7.38 -7.37
C GLN A 312 -18.35 7.12 -6.86
N SER A 313 -18.81 5.90 -7.06
CA SER A 313 -19.88 5.31 -6.26
C SER A 313 -19.29 4.36 -5.23
N ARG A 314 -19.71 4.49 -3.97
CA ARG A 314 -19.23 3.65 -2.86
C ARG A 314 -20.39 3.13 -2.05
N TYR A 315 -20.39 1.83 -1.76
CA TYR A 315 -21.36 1.20 -0.89
C TYR A 315 -20.68 0.80 0.42
N GLN A 316 -21.33 1.13 1.54
CA GLN A 316 -20.85 0.84 2.88
C GLN A 316 -21.89 0.07 3.66
N ILE A 317 -21.41 -0.89 4.45
CA ILE A 317 -22.21 -1.73 5.34
C ILE A 317 -21.56 -1.78 6.73
N GLY A 318 -22.39 -1.74 7.77
CA GLY A 318 -21.92 -1.82 9.14
C GLY A 318 -23.02 -2.27 10.10
N ARG A 319 -22.61 -2.84 11.23
CA ARG A 319 -23.49 -3.17 12.35
C ARG A 319 -23.05 -2.39 13.58
N THR A 320 -24.00 -1.70 14.20
CA THR A 320 -23.78 -0.95 15.44
C THR A 320 -24.57 -1.61 16.56
N LEU A 321 -23.90 -1.93 17.67
CA LEU A 321 -24.56 -2.39 18.89
C LEU A 321 -24.88 -1.20 19.79
N ASN A 322 -26.06 -1.23 20.38
CA ASN A 322 -26.51 -0.22 21.33
C ASN A 322 -26.19 -0.65 22.78
N ASN A 323 -26.20 0.29 23.72
CA ASN A 323 -26.00 0.03 25.15
C ASN A 323 -27.14 -0.73 25.82
N TYR A 324 -28.33 -0.69 25.22
CA TYR A 324 -29.46 -1.50 25.68
C TYR A 324 -29.35 -2.88 25.03
N ALA A 325 -29.20 -3.92 25.86
CA ALA A 325 -28.84 -5.31 25.49
C ALA A 325 -29.74 -5.99 24.44
N ASN A 326 -30.79 -5.32 23.97
CA ASN A 326 -31.82 -5.86 23.10
C ASN A 326 -31.97 -5.09 21.78
N TYR A 327 -31.12 -4.10 21.46
CA TYR A 327 -31.22 -3.32 20.22
C TYR A 327 -29.95 -3.43 19.34
N GLU A 328 -30.13 -3.89 18.11
CA GLU A 328 -29.12 -3.86 17.05
C GLU A 328 -29.52 -2.84 15.97
N ALA A 329 -28.56 -2.04 15.51
CA ALA A 329 -28.75 -1.11 14.40
C ALA A 329 -27.92 -1.56 13.20
N PHE A 330 -28.58 -1.83 12.09
CA PHE A 330 -27.95 -2.13 10.81
C PHE A 330 -27.87 -0.85 10.00
N TYR A 331 -26.66 -0.54 9.52
CA TYR A 331 -26.42 0.67 8.74
C TYR A 331 -25.87 0.30 7.37
N SER A 332 -26.51 0.84 6.33
CA SER A 332 -25.94 0.82 4.98
C SER A 332 -26.04 2.21 4.36
N LYS A 333 -25.08 2.55 3.49
CA LYS A 333 -25.16 3.76 2.69
C LYS A 333 -24.60 3.56 1.29
N LEU A 334 -25.22 4.21 0.33
CA LEU A 334 -24.72 4.37 -1.04
C LEU A 334 -24.30 5.82 -1.24
N GLU A 335 -23.02 6.02 -1.56
CA GLU A 335 -22.39 7.33 -1.70
C GLU A 335 -22.08 7.64 -3.16
N PHE A 336 -22.24 8.91 -3.51
CA PHE A 336 -21.77 9.50 -4.76
C PHE A 336 -20.77 10.59 -4.42
N ILE A 337 -19.53 10.40 -4.88
CA ILE A 337 -18.37 11.18 -4.43
C ILE A 337 -17.72 11.81 -5.66
N LEU A 338 -17.54 13.12 -5.62
CA LEU A 338 -16.66 13.83 -6.54
C LEU A 338 -15.28 13.91 -5.91
N GLY A 339 -14.22 13.89 -6.72
CA GLY A 339 -12.86 14.07 -6.23
C GLY A 339 -12.05 14.99 -7.13
N TYR A 340 -11.30 15.89 -6.51
CA TYR A 340 -10.35 16.76 -7.19
C TYR A 340 -8.97 16.61 -6.58
N THR A 341 -7.99 16.20 -7.37
CA THR A 341 -6.59 16.09 -6.97
C THR A 341 -6.00 17.49 -6.82
N LEU A 342 -5.63 17.83 -5.59
CA LEU A 342 -4.99 19.11 -5.26
C LEU A 342 -3.50 19.08 -5.55
N TRP A 343 -2.87 17.95 -5.26
CA TRP A 343 -1.43 17.78 -5.37
C TRP A 343 -1.05 16.32 -5.63
N SER A 344 0.01 16.13 -6.40
CA SER A 344 0.58 14.83 -6.74
C SER A 344 2.08 15.01 -6.98
N ASN A 345 2.90 14.05 -6.53
CA ASN A 345 4.34 14.01 -6.87
C ASN A 345 4.64 13.01 -8.01
N LEU A 346 3.63 12.72 -8.84
CA LEU A 346 3.75 11.93 -10.08
C LEU A 346 4.19 12.74 -11.30
N ASP A 347 4.31 14.07 -11.16
CA ASP A 347 4.66 14.97 -12.26
C ASP A 347 6.17 15.03 -12.52
#